data_AF-A0A9P5BUR3-F1
#
_entry.id   AF-A0A9P5BUR3-F1
#
_cell.length_a   1.000
_cell.length_b   1.000
_cell.length_c   1.000
_cell.angle_alpha   90.00
_cell.angle_beta   90.00
_cell.angle_gamma   90.00
#
_symmetry.space_group_name_H-M   'P 1'
#
loop_
_entity.id
_entity.type
_entity.pdbx_description
1 polymer ?
#
loop_
_entity_poly.entity_id
_entity_poly.type
_entity_poly.pdbx_seq_one_letter_code
_entity_poly.pdbx_strand_id
1 'polypeptide(L)'
;MRLYILVGVLASSLCGSSYTIDKKLDVSNFFDSFDFISNHDIYTNGSTSYIYKHEAQSMGLVKYIENRIFLGVDNSSVTNVMPRGGRKSFRLESHSTIDNGIIIVDLEHLPANACGMWPAL
;
A
#
# COMPACT_ATOMS: atom_id res chain seq x y z
N MET A 1 37.62 -4.48 62.73
CA MET A 1 37.68 -5.18 61.43
C MET A 1 36.34 -4.93 60.72
N ARG A 2 36.28 -4.02 59.74
CA ARG A 2 35.04 -3.69 59.02
C ARG A 2 35.01 -4.49 57.72
N LEU A 3 34.03 -5.38 57.60
CA LEU A 3 33.79 -6.21 56.42
C LEU A 3 32.82 -5.45 55.50
N TYR A 4 33.26 -5.12 54.28
CA TYR A 4 32.42 -4.50 53.26
C TYR A 4 32.02 -5.57 52.24
N ILE A 5 30.72 -5.86 52.14
CA ILE A 5 30.16 -6.76 51.14
C ILE A 5 29.83 -5.92 49.90
N LEU A 6 30.55 -6.15 48.82
CA LEU A 6 30.24 -5.61 47.49
C LEU A 6 29.17 -6.50 46.85
N VAL A 7 27.93 -6.01 46.79
CA VAL A 7 26.86 -6.63 46.00
C VAL A 7 27.06 -6.21 44.54
N GLY A 8 27.61 -7.12 43.73
CA GLY A 8 27.70 -6.94 42.29
C GLY A 8 26.33 -7.14 41.64
N VAL A 9 25.77 -6.07 41.07
CA VAL A 9 24.56 -6.14 40.25
C VAL A 9 24.96 -6.66 38.87
N LEU A 10 24.65 -7.91 38.57
CA LEU A 10 24.68 -8.44 37.20
C LEU A 10 23.47 -7.86 36.45
N ALA A 11 23.71 -6.81 35.66
CA ALA A 11 22.71 -6.31 34.72
C ALA A 11 22.58 -7.32 33.57
N SER A 12 21.61 -8.22 33.68
CA SER A 12 21.20 -9.11 32.61
C SER A 12 20.70 -8.25 31.45
N SER A 13 21.43 -8.21 30.33
CA SER A 13 20.92 -7.60 29.10
C SER A 13 19.76 -8.45 28.61
N LEU A 14 18.53 -7.98 28.79
CA LEU A 14 17.36 -8.57 28.16
C LEU A 14 17.54 -8.36 26.65
N CYS A 15 17.99 -9.39 25.94
CA CYS A 15 18.00 -9.40 24.49
C CYS A 15 16.55 -9.56 23.99
N GLY A 16 15.81 -8.46 24.02
CA GLY A 16 14.51 -8.36 23.35
C GLY A 16 14.76 -8.05 21.88
N SER A 17 14.30 -8.91 20.97
CA SER A 17 14.24 -8.57 19.56
C SER A 17 13.15 -7.52 19.35
N SER A 18 13.49 -6.37 18.77
CA SER A 18 12.55 -5.31 18.43
C SER A 18 12.47 -5.13 16.92
N TYR A 19 11.29 -4.77 16.43
CA TYR A 19 11.13 -4.37 15.04
C TYR A 19 11.68 -2.96 14.83
N THR A 20 12.41 -2.77 13.74
CA THR A 20 12.86 -1.46 13.25
C THR A 20 12.18 -1.15 11.92
N ILE A 21 12.05 0.14 11.59
CA ILE A 21 11.51 0.55 10.29
C ILE A 21 12.54 0.18 9.21
N ASP A 22 12.18 -0.74 8.34
CA ASP A 22 12.97 -1.08 7.15
C ASP A 22 12.68 -0.09 6.00
N LYS A 23 11.39 0.08 5.65
CA LYS A 23 10.95 0.99 4.61
C LYS A 23 9.76 1.83 5.06
N LYS A 24 9.83 3.13 4.75
CA LYS A 24 8.72 4.07 4.91
C LYS A 24 8.27 4.56 3.54
N LEU A 25 7.00 4.32 3.23
CA LEU A 25 6.35 4.80 2.02
C LEU A 25 5.42 5.96 2.37
N ASP A 26 5.66 7.12 1.77
CA ASP A 26 4.87 8.34 1.98
C ASP A 26 4.80 9.18 0.70
N VAL A 27 4.23 10.38 0.79
CA VAL A 27 4.02 11.27 -0.37
C VAL A 27 5.30 11.61 -1.14
N SER A 28 6.48 11.43 -0.54
CA SER A 28 7.76 11.70 -1.20
C SER A 28 8.18 10.61 -2.19
N ASN A 29 7.70 9.37 -2.02
CA ASN A 29 8.24 8.21 -2.74
C ASN A 29 7.20 7.15 -3.13
N PHE A 30 5.92 7.30 -2.75
CA PHE A 30 4.91 6.25 -2.88
C PHE A 30 4.78 5.79 -4.34
N PHE A 31 4.39 6.66 -5.28
CA PHE A 31 4.15 6.22 -6.65
C PHE A 31 5.40 5.76 -7.42
N ASP A 32 6.60 6.02 -6.91
CA ASP A 32 7.85 5.57 -7.51
C ASP A 32 8.30 4.22 -6.93
N SER A 33 7.64 3.74 -5.88
CA SER A 33 7.91 2.45 -5.23
C SER A 33 6.99 1.31 -5.72
N PHE A 34 6.07 1.60 -6.65
CA PHE A 34 5.11 0.64 -7.19
C PHE A 34 5.07 0.65 -8.72
N ASP A 35 4.86 -0.53 -9.29
CA ASP A 35 4.48 -0.70 -10.68
C ASP A 35 2.96 -0.57 -10.85
N PHE A 36 2.55 0.14 -11.90
CA PHE A 36 1.16 0.22 -12.33
C PHE A 36 0.88 -0.88 -13.35
N ILE A 37 0.28 -1.95 -12.86
CA ILE A 37 -0.10 -3.12 -13.65
C ILE A 37 -1.24 -2.69 -14.58
N SER A 38 -1.03 -2.75 -15.89
CA SER A 38 -1.97 -2.27 -16.92
C SER A 38 -2.38 -3.34 -17.93
N ASN A 39 -1.86 -4.56 -17.77
CA ASN A 39 -2.33 -5.70 -18.57
C ASN A 39 -3.76 -6.08 -18.19
N HIS A 40 -4.44 -6.74 -19.12
CA HIS A 40 -5.75 -7.30 -18.88
C HIS A 40 -5.71 -8.29 -17.70
N ASP A 41 -6.68 -8.17 -16.81
CA ASP A 41 -6.84 -9.07 -15.68
C ASP A 41 -7.35 -10.43 -16.13
N ILE A 42 -6.42 -11.38 -16.25
CA ILE A 42 -6.71 -12.78 -16.56
C ILE A 42 -6.92 -13.64 -15.30
N TYR A 43 -6.71 -13.07 -14.11
CA TYR A 43 -6.70 -13.81 -12.85
C TYR A 43 -8.05 -13.77 -12.16
N THR A 44 -8.67 -12.59 -12.08
CA THR A 44 -9.99 -12.43 -11.45
C THR A 44 -11.11 -12.25 -12.48
N ASN A 45 -10.76 -11.99 -13.74
CA ASN A 45 -11.69 -11.71 -14.84
C ASN A 45 -12.69 -10.59 -14.48
N GLY A 46 -12.20 -9.57 -13.76
CA GLY A 46 -13.01 -8.44 -13.31
C GLY A 46 -13.45 -7.53 -14.46
N SER A 47 -14.52 -6.77 -14.24
CA SER A 47 -15.02 -5.74 -15.17
C SER A 47 -14.24 -4.42 -15.03
N THR A 48 -12.91 -4.50 -15.07
CA THR A 48 -11.98 -3.39 -14.79
C THR A 48 -11.00 -3.21 -15.95
N SER A 49 -10.72 -1.95 -16.29
CA SER A 49 -9.65 -1.59 -17.20
C SER A 49 -8.49 -1.01 -16.39
N TYR A 50 -7.44 -1.79 -16.16
CA TYR A 50 -6.26 -1.27 -15.48
C TYR A 50 -5.42 -0.39 -16.41
N ILE A 51 -5.10 0.82 -15.96
CA ILE A 51 -4.43 1.84 -16.77
C ILE A 51 -3.03 2.18 -16.25
N TYR A 52 -2.22 2.78 -17.12
CA TYR A 52 -0.86 3.22 -16.79
C TYR A 52 -0.88 4.38 -15.79
N LYS A 53 0.22 4.54 -15.03
CA LYS A 53 0.43 5.64 -14.07
C LYS A 53 0.12 7.03 -14.65
N HIS A 54 0.67 7.34 -15.82
CA HIS A 54 0.48 8.65 -16.46
C HIS A 54 -0.99 8.93 -16.80
N GLU A 55 -1.73 7.91 -17.26
CA GLU A 55 -3.16 8.04 -17.55
C GLU A 55 -3.95 8.24 -16.25
N ALA A 56 -3.68 7.44 -15.21
CA ALA A 56 -4.32 7.57 -13.91
C ALA A 56 -4.06 8.95 -13.27
N GLN A 57 -2.86 9.50 -13.42
CA GLN A 57 -2.53 10.85 -12.98
C GLN A 57 -3.28 11.91 -13.78
N SER A 58 -3.32 11.78 -15.11
CA SER A 58 -4.04 12.73 -15.99
C SER A 58 -5.54 12.78 -15.71
N MET A 59 -6.12 11.64 -15.32
CA MET A 59 -7.52 11.50 -14.93
C MET A 59 -7.75 11.86 -13.45
N GLY A 60 -6.70 12.16 -12.68
CA GLY A 60 -6.80 12.47 -11.26
C GLY A 60 -7.20 11.29 -10.37
N LEU A 61 -7.11 10.06 -10.88
CA LEU A 61 -7.39 8.82 -10.15
C LEU A 61 -6.31 8.53 -9.11
N VAL A 62 -5.07 8.93 -9.38
CA VAL A 62 -3.97 8.89 -8.42
C VAL A 62 -3.35 10.27 -8.29
N LYS A 63 -3.17 10.73 -7.05
CA LYS A 63 -2.56 12.03 -6.75
C LYS A 63 -2.14 12.14 -5.29
N TYR A 64 -1.35 13.15 -4.99
CA TYR A 64 -1.12 13.58 -3.61
C TYR A 64 -2.14 14.63 -3.21
N ILE A 65 -2.71 14.52 -2.02
CA ILE A 65 -3.57 15.52 -1.40
C ILE A 65 -2.94 15.87 -0.06
N GLU A 66 -2.34 17.05 0.04
CA GLU A 66 -1.55 17.47 1.21
C GLU A 66 -0.48 16.41 1.55
N ASN A 67 -0.58 15.76 2.71
CA ASN A 67 0.34 14.72 3.17
C ASN A 67 -0.22 13.30 3.00
N ARG A 68 -1.16 13.12 2.06
CA ARG A 68 -1.88 11.86 1.82
C ARG A 68 -1.76 11.41 0.37
N ILE A 69 -1.75 10.10 0.18
CA ILE A 69 -1.87 9.48 -1.13
C ILE A 69 -3.36 9.23 -1.40
N PHE A 70 -3.85 9.72 -2.54
CA PHE A 70 -5.19 9.45 -3.03
C PHE A 70 -5.13 8.38 -4.12
N LEU A 71 -5.95 7.34 -3.93
CA LEU A 71 -6.10 6.18 -4.79
C LEU A 71 -7.59 5.97 -5.09
N GLY A 72 -8.04 6.33 -6.29
CA GLY A 72 -9.45 6.29 -6.69
C GLY A 72 -9.70 5.62 -8.04
N VAL A 73 -10.97 5.45 -8.40
CA VAL A 73 -11.40 4.87 -9.68
C VAL A 73 -12.16 5.89 -10.50
N ASP A 74 -12.30 5.68 -11.81
CA ASP A 74 -13.16 6.54 -12.63
C ASP A 74 -14.60 6.46 -12.12
N ASN A 75 -15.10 7.58 -11.59
CA ASN A 75 -16.44 7.73 -11.05
C ASN A 75 -17.32 8.68 -11.88
N SER A 76 -16.86 9.06 -13.07
CA SER A 76 -17.46 10.11 -13.91
C SER A 76 -18.02 9.56 -15.21
N SER A 77 -17.37 8.55 -15.79
CA SER A 77 -17.76 8.00 -17.09
C SER A 77 -18.81 6.88 -16.97
N VAL A 78 -19.75 6.86 -17.93
CA VAL A 78 -20.53 5.66 -18.23
C VAL A 78 -19.63 4.67 -18.96
N THR A 79 -19.51 3.46 -18.42
CA THR A 79 -18.59 2.44 -18.94
C THR A 79 -19.39 1.27 -19.53
N ASN A 80 -18.96 0.78 -20.70
CA ASN A 80 -19.40 -0.51 -21.24
C ASN A 80 -18.35 -1.59 -20.91
N VAL A 81 -18.81 -2.76 -20.49
CA VAL A 81 -17.97 -3.91 -20.11
C VAL A 81 -17.71 -4.88 -21.28
N MET A 82 -18.43 -4.74 -22.40
CA MET A 82 -18.35 -5.64 -23.54
C MET A 82 -17.58 -5.01 -24.73
N PRO A 83 -16.77 -5.79 -25.48
CA PRO A 83 -16.36 -7.18 -25.23
C PRO A 83 -15.14 -7.31 -24.30
N ARG A 84 -14.36 -6.23 -24.14
CA ARG A 84 -13.21 -6.11 -23.24
C ARG A 84 -13.14 -4.65 -22.81
N GLY A 85 -14.02 -4.29 -21.90
CA GLY A 85 -14.08 -2.96 -21.29
C GLY A 85 -14.24 -3.10 -19.78
N GLY A 86 -14.36 -1.97 -19.10
CA GLY A 86 -14.44 -1.97 -17.65
C GLY A 86 -14.09 -0.61 -17.09
N ARG A 87 -14.54 -0.36 -15.87
CA ARG A 87 -14.30 0.92 -15.21
C ARG A 87 -12.79 1.10 -15.06
N LYS A 88 -12.27 2.27 -15.43
CA LYS A 88 -10.84 2.54 -15.31
C LYS A 88 -10.43 2.56 -13.85
N SER A 89 -9.38 1.81 -13.55
CA SER A 89 -8.79 1.65 -12.22
C SER A 89 -7.28 1.39 -12.37
N PHE A 90 -6.59 1.14 -11.28
CA PHE A 90 -5.20 0.71 -11.28
C PHE A 90 -5.02 -0.47 -10.32
N ARG A 91 -3.93 -1.20 -10.54
CA ARG A 91 -3.39 -2.21 -9.63
C ARG A 91 -1.93 -1.85 -9.38
N LEU A 92 -1.56 -1.74 -8.11
CA LEU A 92 -0.22 -1.39 -7.69
C LEU A 92 0.48 -2.63 -7.16
N GLU A 93 1.71 -2.85 -7.61
CA GLU A 93 2.58 -3.91 -7.09
C GLU A 93 3.90 -3.29 -6.64
N SER A 94 4.27 -3.53 -5.38
CA SER A 94 5.49 -2.94 -4.78
C SER A 94 6.73 -3.54 -5.45
N HIS A 95 7.76 -2.72 -5.69
CA HIS A 95 9.08 -3.22 -6.11
C HIS A 95 9.79 -4.03 -5.02
N SER A 96 9.35 -3.87 -3.77
CA SER A 96 9.91 -4.57 -2.60
C SER A 96 9.03 -5.74 -2.22
N THR A 97 9.65 -6.91 -2.07
CA THR A 97 9.05 -8.12 -1.52
C THR A 97 9.39 -8.25 -0.04
N ILE A 98 8.42 -8.65 0.78
CA ILE A 98 8.60 -8.85 2.22
C ILE A 98 8.39 -10.34 2.49
N ASP A 99 9.43 -11.01 2.99
CA ASP A 99 9.36 -12.43 3.36
C ASP A 99 8.85 -12.59 4.79
N ASN A 100 9.43 -11.83 5.73
CA ASN A 100 9.04 -11.81 7.14
C ASN A 100 9.06 -10.36 7.64
N GLY A 101 8.09 -9.99 8.48
CA GLY A 101 8.05 -8.66 9.08
C GLY A 101 6.65 -8.21 9.43
N ILE A 102 6.53 -6.90 9.68
CA ILE A 102 5.25 -6.25 9.94
C ILE A 102 5.04 -5.19 8.87
N ILE A 103 3.89 -5.26 8.21
CA ILE A 103 3.39 -4.21 7.33
C ILE A 103 2.38 -3.41 8.14
N ILE A 104 2.62 -2.10 8.28
CA ILE A 104 1.68 -1.17 8.90
C ILE A 104 1.23 -0.21 7.82
N VAL A 105 -0.08 -0.17 7.59
CA VAL A 105 -0.71 0.76 6.65
C VAL A 105 -1.70 1.62 7.43
N ASP A 106 -1.50 2.94 7.39
CA ASP A 106 -2.42 3.92 7.93
C ASP A 106 -3.31 4.45 6.80
N LEU A 107 -4.62 4.25 6.93
CA LEU A 107 -5.61 4.50 5.88
C LEU A 107 -6.70 5.40 6.42
N GLU A 108 -6.80 6.61 5.87
CA GLU A 108 -7.89 7.53 6.20
C GLU A 108 -9.22 7.09 5.57
N HIS A 109 -9.17 6.49 4.38
CA HIS A 109 -10.36 6.06 3.66
C HIS A 109 -10.07 4.82 2.81
N LEU A 110 -11.00 3.86 2.85
CA LEU A 110 -11.03 2.67 2.01
C LEU A 110 -12.17 2.78 1.00
N PRO A 111 -12.08 2.13 -0.18
CA PRO A 111 -13.21 2.08 -1.11
C PRO A 111 -14.49 1.63 -0.39
N ALA A 112 -15.58 2.36 -0.62
CA ALA A 112 -16.84 2.12 0.06
C ALA A 112 -17.43 0.73 -0.29
N ASN A 113 -18.35 0.25 0.53
CA ASN A 113 -19.14 -0.93 0.19
C ASN A 113 -20.22 -0.55 -0.84
N ALA A 114 -19.90 -0.69 -2.14
CA ALA A 114 -20.86 -0.51 -3.22
C ALA A 114 -20.91 -1.72 -4.15
N CYS A 115 -22.06 -1.89 -4.81
CA CYS A 115 -22.28 -2.98 -5.75
C CYS A 115 -21.23 -3.00 -6.87
N GLY A 116 -20.66 -4.18 -7.12
CA GLY A 116 -19.66 -4.39 -8.17
C GLY A 116 -18.24 -3.93 -7.79
N MET A 117 -18.00 -3.43 -6.57
CA MET A 117 -16.66 -3.15 -6.09
C MET A 117 -16.01 -4.39 -5.44
N TRP A 118 -14.72 -4.57 -5.71
CA TRP A 118 -13.87 -5.57 -5.06
C TRP A 118 -12.48 -4.96 -4.79
N PRO A 119 -12.33 -4.21 -3.68
CA PRO A 119 -11.02 -3.69 -3.28
C PRO A 119 -10.16 -4.77 -2.60
N ALA A 120 -8.85 -4.65 -2.72
CA ALA A 120 -7.86 -5.51 -2.05
C ALA A 120 -6.60 -4.70 -1.69
N LEU A 121 -5.97 -5.06 -0.58
CA LEU A 121 -4.68 -4.58 -0.11
C LEU A 121 -3.80 -5.77 0.26
#